data_AF-A7HG49-F1
#
_entry.id   AF-A7HG49-F1
#
_cell.length_a   1.000
_cell.length_b   1.000
_cell.length_c   1.000
_cell.angle_alpha   90.00
_cell.angle_beta   90.00
_cell.angle_gamma   90.00
#
_symmetry.space_group_name_H-M   'P 1'
#
loop_
_entity.id
_entity.type
_entity.pdbx_description
1 polymer ?
#
loop_
_entity_poly.entity_id
_entity_poly.type
_entity_poly.pdbx_seq_one_letter_code
_entity_poly.pdbx_strand_id
1 'polypeptide(L)'
;MLFSRRLPHVLTQKDLVLLLAPTYAAARGVDEEEARDRLARALAVPAALDDVYRGISEALRAAQGPRTSEDQLVDKLSAGVVARRARAKPAPATAAVSAALVRLDLEIGLAADAIRATLASPRGEALLDEGLKALGAHLLKDLLK
;
A
#
# COMPACT_ATOMS: atom_id res chain seq x y z
N MET A 1 -1.54 4.55 -13.57
CA MET A 1 -1.71 6.02 -13.50
C MET A 1 -2.28 6.40 -12.15
N LEU A 2 -1.83 7.51 -11.56
CA LEU A 2 -2.38 8.02 -10.30
C LEU A 2 -3.88 8.32 -10.44
N PHE A 3 -4.63 8.12 -9.35
CA PHE A 3 -6.04 8.51 -9.27
C PHE A 3 -6.17 10.02 -9.28
N SER A 4 -5.39 10.71 -8.45
CA SER A 4 -5.34 12.16 -8.35
C SER A 4 -3.90 12.64 -8.20
N ARG A 5 -3.57 13.80 -8.78
CA ARG A 5 -2.26 14.45 -8.58
C ARG A 5 -2.04 14.90 -7.13
N ARG A 6 -3.13 15.09 -6.38
CA ARG A 6 -3.09 15.47 -4.95
C ARG A 6 -2.75 14.29 -4.03
N LEU A 7 -2.84 13.05 -4.52
CA LEU A 7 -2.75 11.85 -3.69
C LEU A 7 -1.44 11.77 -2.88
N PRO A 8 -0.23 12.00 -3.45
CA PRO A 8 1.00 11.93 -2.67
C PRO A 8 1.15 13.03 -1.61
N HIS A 9 0.38 14.13 -1.73
CA HIS A 9 0.35 15.21 -0.74
C HIS A 9 -0.64 14.93 0.39
N VAL A 10 -1.73 14.24 0.08
CA VAL A 10 -2.77 13.87 1.05
C VAL A 10 -2.39 12.63 1.85
N LEU A 11 -1.79 11.66 1.18
CA LEU A 11 -1.34 10.41 1.76
C LEU A 11 0.17 10.33 1.54
N THR A 12 0.93 10.89 2.46
CA THR A 12 2.39 11.01 2.31
C THR A 12 3.07 9.66 2.49
N GLN A 13 4.33 9.54 2.08
CA GLN A 13 5.16 8.36 2.36
C GLN A 13 5.17 8.02 3.86
N LYS A 14 5.24 9.03 4.74
CA LYS A 14 5.21 8.82 6.20
C LYS A 14 3.87 8.24 6.67
N ASP A 15 2.76 8.68 6.08
CA ASP A 15 1.45 8.11 6.38
C ASP A 15 1.35 6.67 5.89
N LEU A 16 1.87 6.36 4.69
CA LEU A 16 1.93 5.00 4.16
C LEU A 16 2.72 4.05 5.07
N VAL A 17 3.86 4.50 5.59
CA VAL A 17 4.65 3.71 6.56
C VAL A 17 3.80 3.38 7.78
N LEU A 18 3.13 4.36 8.39
CA LEU A 18 2.29 4.14 9.57
C LEU A 18 1.11 3.20 9.28
N LEU A 19 0.46 3.38 8.14
CA LEU A 19 -0.72 2.62 7.73
C LEU A 19 -0.40 1.17 7.37
N LEU A 20 0.76 0.92 6.74
CA LEU A 20 1.18 -0.41 6.31
C LEU A 20 1.92 -1.17 7.40
N ALA A 21 2.50 -0.49 8.39
CA ALA A 21 3.30 -1.11 9.45
C ALA A 21 2.63 -2.30 10.14
N PRO A 22 1.34 -2.23 10.58
CA PRO A 22 0.70 -3.39 11.21
C PRO A 22 0.59 -4.60 10.27
N THR A 23 0.34 -4.36 8.98
CA THR A 23 0.26 -5.43 7.97
C THR A 23 1.62 -6.06 7.73
N TYR A 24 2.66 -5.24 7.62
CA TYR A 24 4.03 -5.71 7.41
C TYR A 24 4.54 -6.47 8.64
N ALA A 25 4.36 -5.93 9.84
CA ALA A 25 4.71 -6.55 11.12
C ALA A 25 4.09 -7.95 11.26
N ALA A 26 2.76 -8.04 11.04
CA ALA A 26 2.04 -9.32 11.11
C ALA A 26 2.54 -10.34 10.08
N ALA A 27 2.84 -9.91 8.86
CA ALA A 27 3.29 -10.82 7.79
C ALA A 27 4.74 -11.27 7.94
N ARG A 28 5.59 -10.49 8.61
CA ARG A 28 7.02 -10.77 8.79
C ARG A 28 7.39 -11.26 10.18
N GLY A 29 6.45 -11.25 11.12
CA GLY A 29 6.68 -11.67 12.50
C GLY A 29 7.69 -10.76 13.23
N VAL A 30 7.67 -9.48 12.89
CA VAL A 30 8.52 -8.44 13.52
C VAL A 30 7.64 -7.46 14.30
N ASP A 31 8.23 -6.68 15.20
CA ASP A 31 7.51 -5.61 15.87
C ASP A 31 7.20 -4.42 14.94
N GLU A 32 6.31 -3.53 15.39
CA GLU A 32 5.89 -2.38 14.58
C GLU A 32 6.98 -1.34 14.36
N GLU A 33 7.96 -1.22 15.25
CA GLU A 33 9.07 -0.25 15.11
C GLU A 33 9.99 -0.70 13.98
N GLU A 34 10.41 -1.96 14.01
CA GLU A 34 11.19 -2.57 12.95
C GLU A 34 10.43 -2.58 11.60
N ALA A 35 9.12 -2.86 11.62
CA ALA A 35 8.30 -2.78 10.42
C ALA A 35 8.30 -1.37 9.81
N ARG A 36 8.19 -0.32 10.64
CA ARG A 36 8.23 1.08 10.17
C ARG A 36 9.58 1.42 9.55
N ASP A 37 10.69 1.00 10.16
CA ASP A 37 12.03 1.26 9.65
C ASP A 37 12.29 0.55 8.31
N ARG A 38 11.83 -0.69 8.18
CA ARG A 38 11.91 -1.45 6.92
C ARG A 38 11.06 -0.80 5.83
N LEU A 39 9.80 -0.46 6.14
CA LEU A 39 8.91 0.21 5.20
C LEU A 39 9.40 1.60 4.80
N ALA A 40 9.97 2.38 5.73
CA ALA A 40 10.50 3.70 5.43
C ALA A 40 11.64 3.63 4.40
N ARG A 41 12.53 2.64 4.54
CA ARG A 41 13.60 2.38 3.57
C ARG A 41 13.06 1.88 2.24
N ALA A 42 12.16 0.91 2.24
CA ALA A 42 11.57 0.38 1.00
C ALA A 42 10.81 1.45 0.21
N LEU A 43 9.99 2.26 0.89
CA LEU A 43 9.20 3.32 0.27
C LEU A 43 10.02 4.57 -0.06
N ALA A 44 11.29 4.65 0.35
CA ALA A 44 12.20 5.69 -0.12
C ALA A 44 12.66 5.44 -1.57
N VAL A 45 12.50 4.20 -2.07
CA VAL A 45 12.74 3.87 -3.47
C VAL A 45 11.53 4.29 -4.31
N PRO A 46 11.69 5.19 -5.31
CA PRO A 46 10.57 5.72 -6.08
C PRO A 46 9.69 4.66 -6.73
N ALA A 47 10.30 3.61 -7.29
CA ALA A 47 9.56 2.54 -7.96
C ALA A 47 8.63 1.76 -7.01
N ALA A 48 9.05 1.49 -5.77
CA ALA A 48 8.20 0.83 -4.78
C ALA A 48 7.09 1.76 -4.29
N LEU A 49 7.39 3.04 -4.11
CA LEU A 49 6.39 4.03 -3.73
C LEU A 49 5.32 4.18 -4.83
N ASP A 50 5.73 4.23 -6.09
CA ASP A 50 4.84 4.30 -7.25
C ASP A 50 3.93 3.06 -7.37
N ASP A 51 4.47 1.86 -7.11
CA ASP A 51 3.69 0.62 -7.06
C ASP A 51 2.59 0.69 -6.00
N VAL A 52 2.92 1.17 -4.79
CA VAL A 52 1.93 1.32 -3.71
C VAL A 52 0.87 2.36 -4.09
N TYR A 53 1.26 3.52 -4.63
CA TYR A 53 0.30 4.52 -5.08
C TYR A 53 -0.56 4.04 -6.25
N ARG A 54 -0.04 3.17 -7.12
CA ARG A 54 -0.80 2.53 -8.19
C ARG A 54 -1.91 1.65 -7.60
N GLY A 55 -1.58 0.77 -6.66
CA GLY A 55 -2.58 -0.07 -5.97
C GLY A 55 -3.66 0.74 -5.24
N ILE A 56 -3.26 1.82 -4.54
CA ILE A 56 -4.20 2.73 -3.87
C ILE A 56 -5.08 3.47 -4.89
N SER A 57 -4.49 3.89 -6.01
CA SER A 57 -5.22 4.58 -7.07
C SER A 57 -6.29 3.68 -7.69
N GLU A 58 -5.98 2.41 -7.93
CA GLU A 58 -6.95 1.44 -8.44
C GLU A 58 -8.06 1.16 -7.43
N ALA A 59 -7.72 1.06 -6.14
CA ALA A 59 -8.70 0.91 -5.08
C ALA A 59 -9.61 2.14 -4.96
N LEU A 60 -9.08 3.36 -5.14
CA LEU A 60 -9.86 4.59 -5.18
C LEU A 60 -10.81 4.63 -6.38
N ARG A 61 -10.34 4.24 -7.57
CA ARG A 61 -11.20 4.12 -8.76
C ARG A 61 -12.34 3.14 -8.53
N ALA A 62 -12.06 2.01 -7.88
CA ALA A 62 -13.08 1.02 -7.54
C ALA A 62 -14.07 1.52 -6.46
N ALA A 63 -13.61 2.36 -5.53
CA ALA A 63 -14.44 2.96 -4.49
C ALA A 63 -15.23 4.20 -4.97
N GLN A 64 -14.86 4.79 -6.10
CA GLN A 64 -15.52 5.96 -6.65
C GLN A 64 -16.91 5.59 -7.16
N GLY A 65 -17.94 5.98 -6.39
CA GLY A 65 -19.33 5.83 -6.79
C GLY A 65 -19.75 6.83 -7.89
N PRO A 66 -20.88 6.59 -8.58
CA PRO A 66 -21.36 7.42 -9.70
C PRO A 66 -21.71 8.87 -9.31
N ARG A 67 -21.83 9.16 -8.01
CA ARG A 67 -22.15 10.48 -7.46
C ARG A 67 -21.01 11.10 -6.65
N THR A 68 -19.86 10.45 -6.58
CA THR A 68 -18.70 10.93 -5.81
C THR A 68 -17.63 11.42 -6.78
N SER A 69 -17.32 12.71 -6.73
CA SER A 69 -16.21 13.24 -7.53
C SER A 69 -14.86 12.75 -6.99
N GLU A 70 -13.83 12.80 -7.84
CA GLU A 70 -12.46 12.50 -7.46
C GLU A 70 -12.03 13.35 -6.25
N ASP A 71 -12.26 14.68 -6.33
CA ASP A 71 -11.91 15.62 -5.26
C ASP A 71 -12.63 15.30 -3.94
N GLN A 72 -13.93 15.01 -3.98
CA GLN A 72 -14.68 14.64 -2.79
C GLN A 72 -14.12 13.38 -2.13
N LEU A 73 -13.67 12.40 -2.92
CA LEU A 73 -13.08 11.18 -2.39
C LEU A 73 -11.70 11.44 -1.79
N VAL A 74 -10.89 12.28 -2.42
CA VAL A 74 -9.57 12.69 -1.93
C VAL A 74 -9.68 13.51 -0.64
N ASP A 75 -10.67 14.40 -0.51
CA ASP A 75 -10.88 15.18 0.70
C ASP A 75 -11.32 14.29 1.87
N LYS A 76 -12.22 13.31 1.63
CA LYS A 76 -12.59 12.29 2.62
C LYS A 76 -11.39 11.45 3.05
N LEU A 77 -10.57 11.04 2.09
CA LEU A 77 -9.34 10.31 2.36
C LEU A 77 -8.41 11.12 3.28
N SER A 78 -8.21 12.41 2.99
CA SER A 78 -7.40 13.31 3.81
C SER A 78 -7.87 13.38 5.25
N ALA A 79 -9.17 13.56 5.47
CA ALA A 79 -9.76 13.57 6.81
C ALA A 79 -9.56 12.21 7.52
N GLY A 80 -9.74 11.12 6.78
CA GLY A 80 -9.52 9.75 7.26
C GLY A 80 -8.09 9.51 7.73
N VAL A 81 -7.09 9.93 6.95
CA VAL A 81 -5.66 9.77 7.27
C VAL A 81 -5.32 10.47 8.58
N VAL A 82 -5.74 11.73 8.73
CA VAL A 82 -5.51 12.50 9.96
C VAL A 82 -6.13 11.81 11.18
N ALA A 83 -7.34 11.29 11.04
CA ALA A 83 -8.06 10.68 12.16
C ALA A 83 -7.57 9.27 12.54
N ARG A 84 -7.07 8.48 11.57
CA ARG A 84 -6.96 7.02 11.72
C ARG A 84 -5.59 6.43 11.43
N ARG A 85 -4.62 7.17 10.87
CA ARG A 85 -3.30 6.62 10.50
C ARG A 85 -2.56 5.90 11.65
N ALA A 86 -2.75 6.36 12.89
CA ALA A 86 -2.12 5.76 14.07
C ALA A 86 -2.85 4.52 14.62
N ARG A 87 -4.00 4.15 14.06
CA ARG A 87 -4.86 3.04 14.51
C ARG A 87 -5.13 2.03 13.39
N ALA A 88 -4.26 1.99 12.39
CA ALA A 88 -4.38 1.09 11.26
C ALA A 88 -4.42 -0.37 11.74
N LYS A 89 -5.22 -1.19 11.08
CA LYS A 89 -5.31 -2.62 11.36
C LYS A 89 -4.57 -3.41 10.28
N PRO A 90 -3.97 -4.57 10.62
CA PRO A 90 -3.34 -5.40 9.62
C PRO A 90 -4.35 -5.87 8.57
N ALA A 91 -3.93 -5.86 7.30
CA ALA A 91 -4.69 -6.47 6.22
C ALA A 91 -4.71 -8.00 6.38
N PRO A 92 -5.73 -8.70 5.84
CA PRO A 92 -5.76 -10.15 5.83
C PRO A 92 -4.53 -10.76 5.15
N ALA A 93 -3.94 -11.78 5.78
CA ALA A 93 -2.82 -12.53 5.20
C ALA A 93 -3.31 -13.38 4.03
N THR A 94 -3.06 -12.88 2.81
CA THR A 94 -3.40 -13.55 1.55
C THR A 94 -2.14 -13.66 0.69
N ALA A 95 -2.11 -14.61 -0.25
CA ALA A 95 -0.97 -14.77 -1.16
C ALA A 95 -0.67 -13.48 -1.96
N ALA A 96 -1.71 -12.75 -2.37
CA ALA A 96 -1.57 -11.49 -3.08
C ALA A 96 -0.94 -10.40 -2.19
N VAL A 97 -1.45 -10.21 -0.96
CA VAL A 97 -0.86 -9.27 0.00
C VAL A 97 0.60 -9.65 0.30
N SER A 98 0.90 -10.93 0.48
CA SER A 98 2.28 -11.38 0.66
C SER A 98 3.16 -11.04 -0.54
N ALA A 99 2.68 -11.21 -1.78
CA ALA A 99 3.43 -10.83 -2.98
C ALA A 99 3.77 -9.33 -3.00
N ALA A 100 2.81 -8.47 -2.63
CA ALA A 100 3.04 -7.02 -2.51
C ALA A 100 4.06 -6.67 -1.42
N LEU A 101 4.05 -7.35 -0.27
CA LEU A 101 5.06 -7.12 0.77
C LEU A 101 6.44 -7.65 0.37
N VAL A 102 6.52 -8.79 -0.32
CA VAL A 102 7.78 -9.32 -0.86
C VAL A 102 8.38 -8.36 -1.89
N ARG A 103 7.54 -7.74 -2.72
CA ARG A 103 7.96 -6.68 -3.65
C ARG A 103 8.65 -5.51 -2.93
N LEU A 104 8.20 -5.13 -1.73
CA LEU A 104 8.85 -4.11 -0.91
C LEU A 104 10.17 -4.61 -0.29
N ASP A 105 10.21 -5.87 0.14
CA ASP A 105 11.42 -6.48 0.70
C ASP A 105 12.58 -6.57 -0.28
N LEU A 106 12.29 -6.72 -1.58
CA LEU A 106 13.29 -6.68 -2.63
C LEU A 106 14.07 -5.35 -2.65
N GLU A 107 13.44 -4.24 -2.27
CA GLU A 107 14.09 -2.91 -2.27
C GLU A 107 15.04 -2.69 -1.09
N ILE A 108 14.91 -3.50 -0.05
CA ILE A 108 15.76 -3.45 1.16
C ILE A 108 16.63 -4.69 1.32
N GLY A 109 16.72 -5.53 0.27
CA GLY A 109 17.57 -6.72 0.25
C GLY A 109 17.13 -7.85 1.19
N LEU A 110 15.87 -7.84 1.64
CA LEU A 110 15.32 -8.87 2.53
C LEU A 110 14.68 -10.04 1.77
N ALA A 111 14.47 -9.89 0.45
CA ALA A 111 14.02 -10.95 -0.43
C ALA A 111 15.11 -11.32 -1.43
N ALA A 112 15.19 -12.60 -1.80
CA ALA A 112 16.17 -13.09 -2.76
C ALA A 112 15.89 -12.54 -4.17
N ASP A 113 16.94 -12.21 -4.92
CA ASP A 113 16.81 -11.68 -6.30
C ASP A 113 16.08 -12.62 -7.26
N ALA A 114 16.15 -13.93 -7.02
CA ALA A 114 15.38 -14.93 -7.78
C ALA A 114 13.86 -14.65 -7.74
N ILE A 115 13.35 -14.03 -6.67
CA ILE A 115 11.94 -13.67 -6.54
C ILE A 115 11.58 -12.50 -7.47
N ARG A 116 12.53 -11.62 -7.80
CA ARG A 116 12.31 -10.53 -8.77
C ARG A 116 11.91 -11.09 -10.13
N ALA A 117 12.58 -12.14 -10.60
CA ALA A 117 12.23 -12.82 -11.85
C ALA A 117 10.85 -13.49 -11.79
N THR A 118 10.50 -14.10 -10.65
CA THR A 118 9.16 -14.68 -10.44
C THR A 118 8.06 -13.63 -10.48
N LEU A 119 8.25 -12.48 -9.82
CA LEU A 119 7.30 -11.37 -9.83
C LEU A 119 7.18 -10.70 -11.21
N ALA A 120 8.24 -10.73 -12.03
CA ALA A 120 8.22 -10.23 -13.40
C ALA A 120 7.57 -11.20 -14.41
N SER A 121 7.18 -12.41 -13.98
CA SER A 121 6.40 -13.31 -14.84
C SER A 121 4.95 -12.82 -14.95
N PRO A 122 4.22 -13.11 -16.05
CA PRO A 122 2.84 -12.65 -16.20
C PRO A 122 1.91 -13.03 -15.03
N ARG A 123 2.12 -14.22 -14.45
CA ARG A 123 1.37 -14.67 -13.27
C ARG A 123 1.80 -13.94 -12.00
N GLY A 124 3.10 -13.68 -11.86
CA GLY A 124 3.65 -12.92 -10.73
C GLY A 124 3.18 -11.47 -10.74
N GLU A 125 3.18 -10.82 -11.91
CA GLU A 125 2.70 -9.45 -12.08
C GLU A 125 1.21 -9.34 -11.75
N ALA A 126 0.38 -10.26 -12.24
CA ALA A 126 -1.03 -10.29 -11.92
C ALA A 126 -1.29 -10.45 -10.40
N LEU A 127 -0.53 -11.32 -9.74
CA LEU A 127 -0.64 -11.53 -8.29
C LEU A 127 -0.14 -10.31 -7.50
N LEU A 128 0.93 -9.66 -7.97
CA LEU A 128 1.45 -8.44 -7.36
C LEU A 128 0.43 -7.31 -7.45
N ASP A 129 -0.16 -7.11 -8.64
CA ASP A 129 -1.17 -6.09 -8.88
C ASP A 129 -2.41 -6.32 -8.02
N GLU A 130 -2.87 -7.57 -7.94
CA GLU A 130 -3.93 -7.98 -7.01
C GLU A 130 -3.57 -7.62 -5.55
N GLY A 131 -2.32 -7.87 -5.16
CA GLY A 131 -1.82 -7.57 -3.82
C GLY A 131 -1.79 -6.09 -3.49
N LEU A 132 -1.26 -5.28 -4.41
CA LEU A 132 -1.21 -3.82 -4.27
C LEU A 132 -2.61 -3.22 -4.21
N LYS A 133 -3.54 -3.71 -5.04
CA LYS A 133 -4.94 -3.32 -5.00
C LYS A 133 -5.63 -3.75 -3.71
N ALA A 134 -5.35 -4.96 -3.21
CA ALA A 134 -5.90 -5.45 -1.95
C ALA A 134 -5.41 -4.62 -0.75
N LEU A 135 -4.13 -4.26 -0.71
CA LEU A 135 -3.58 -3.33 0.27
C LEU A 135 -4.28 -1.97 0.19
N GLY A 136 -4.39 -1.40 -1.00
CA GLY A 136 -5.10 -0.14 -1.23
C GLY A 136 -6.55 -0.19 -0.72
N ALA A 137 -7.29 -1.23 -1.09
CA ALA A 137 -8.69 -1.40 -0.70
C ALA A 137 -8.85 -1.55 0.82
N HIS A 138 -7.95 -2.29 1.47
CA HIS A 138 -7.94 -2.42 2.93
C HIS A 138 -7.71 -1.08 3.62
N LEU A 139 -6.72 -0.31 3.17
CA LEU A 139 -6.45 1.04 3.70
C LEU A 139 -7.67 1.95 3.53
N LEU A 140 -8.24 2.01 2.34
CA LEU A 140 -9.40 2.86 2.06
C LEU A 140 -10.63 2.48 2.88
N LYS A 141 -10.87 1.18 3.09
CA LYS A 141 -11.98 0.69 3.93
C LYS A 141 -11.91 1.23 5.35
N ASP A 142 -10.72 1.41 5.90
CA ASP A 142 -10.56 1.97 7.24
C ASP A 142 -10.55 3.50 7.25
N LEU A 143 -9.98 4.14 6.22
CA LEU A 143 -9.86 5.59 6.15
C LEU A 143 -11.17 6.29 5.77
N LEU A 144 -12.00 5.67 4.92
CA LEU A 144 -13.24 6.25 4.40
C LEU A 144 -14.50 5.94 5.24
N LYS A 145 -14.34 5.32 6.41
CA LYS A 145 -15.41 5.17 7.41
C LYS A 145 -15.77 6.51 8.04
#